data_AF-X1N1U2-F1
#
_entry.id   AF-X1N1U2-F1
#
_cell.length_a   1.000
_cell.length_b   1.000
_cell.length_c   1.000
_cell.angle_alpha   90.00
_cell.angle_beta   90.00
_cell.angle_gamma   90.00
#
_symmetry.space_group_name_H-M   'P 1'
#
loop_
_entity.id
_entity.type
_entity.pdbx_description
1 polymer ?
#
loop_
_entity_poly.entity_id
_entity_poly.type
_entity_poly.pdbx_seq_one_letter_code
_entity_poly.pdbx_strand_id
1 'polypeptide(L)' 'FGKGTVQVIYELSDGSGLKFTTARYFLPLGLSVDGVGINPDILVKLEPDATEDIQLNRAIEEINTLISEIE' A
#
# COMPACT_ATOMS: atom_id res chain seq x y z
N PHE A 1 -0.97 1.67 7.80
CA PHE A 1 -0.70 3.08 7.43
C PHE A 1 -1.87 3.68 6.63
N GLY A 2 -2.25 3.09 5.50
CA GLY A 2 -3.48 3.51 4.81
C GLY A 2 -3.44 4.96 4.36
N LYS A 3 -2.37 5.37 3.67
CA LYS A 3 -2.28 6.73 3.13
C LYS A 3 -2.82 6.74 1.71
N GLY A 4 -3.95 7.41 1.55
CA GLY A 4 -4.65 7.52 0.27
C GLY A 4 -4.73 8.94 -0.24
N THR A 5 -3.89 9.86 0.24
CA THR A 5 -4.00 11.30 -0.07
C THR A 5 -2.88 11.81 -0.96
N VAL A 6 -3.23 12.73 -1.85
CA VAL A 6 -2.28 13.54 -2.61
C VAL A 6 -2.13 14.88 -1.91
N GLN A 7 -0.90 15.26 -1.62
CA GLN A 7 -0.57 16.52 -0.97
C GLN A 7 0.27 17.39 -1.90
N VAL A 8 -0.05 18.69 -1.93
CA VAL A 8 0.68 19.71 -2.68
C VAL A 8 1.26 20.70 -1.69
N ILE A 9 2.43 21.26 -2.03
CA ILE A 9 3.04 22.38 -1.33
C ILE A 9 2.82 23.62 -2.19
N TYR A 10 2.27 24.67 -1.59
CA TYR A 10 2.13 25.99 -2.19
C TYR A 10 3.05 26.97 -1.46
N GLU A 11 3.95 27.62 -2.18
CA GLU A 11 4.89 28.58 -1.63
C GLU A 11 4.23 29.97 -1.49
N LEU A 12 4.44 30.61 -0.35
CA LEU A 12 3.91 31.93 -0.02
C LEU A 12 4.96 33.01 -0.32
N SER A 13 4.50 34.25 -0.48
CA SER A 13 5.35 35.38 -0.89
C SER A 13 6.44 35.75 0.12
N ASP A 14 6.31 35.32 1.37
CA ASP A 14 7.30 35.52 2.43
C ASP A 14 8.32 34.37 2.53
N GLY A 15 8.27 33.40 1.61
CA GLY A 15 9.13 32.22 1.59
C GLY A 15 8.67 31.07 2.48
N SER A 16 7.53 31.20 3.17
CA SER A 16 6.89 30.09 3.87
C SER A 16 6.09 29.19 2.91
N GLY A 17 5.56 28.05 3.38
CA GLY A 17 4.85 27.10 2.52
C GLY A 17 3.63 26.48 3.19
N LEU A 18 2.54 26.35 2.43
CA LEU A 18 1.32 25.65 2.84
C LEU A 18 1.29 24.26 2.22
N LYS A 19 1.23 23.22 3.06
CA LYS A 19 1.02 21.84 2.62
C LYS A 19 -0.42 21.43 2.89
N PHE A 20 -1.14 21.03 1.86
CA PHE A 20 -2.53 20.62 1.99
C PHE A 20 -2.88 19.47 1.04
N THR A 21 -3.93 18.73 1.42
CA THR A 21 -4.45 17.62 0.64
C THR A 21 -5.33 18.15 -0.48
N THR A 22 -5.06 17.73 -1.72
CA THR A 22 -5.82 18.13 -2.92
C THR A 22 -6.68 17.02 -3.47
N ALA A 23 -6.34 15.76 -3.20
CA ALA A 23 -7.08 14.61 -3.71
C ALA A 23 -6.96 13.38 -2.80
N ARG A 24 -7.83 12.40 -3.07
CA ARG A 24 -7.83 11.06 -2.47
C ARG A 24 -7.85 9.97 -3.54
N TYR A 25 -7.15 8.87 -3.28
CA TYR A 25 -7.20 7.65 -4.06
C TYR A 25 -8.38 6.78 -3.62
N PHE A 26 -9.13 6.30 -4.61
CA PHE A 26 -10.24 5.39 -4.42
C PHE A 26 -9.99 4.11 -5.19
N LEU A 27 -10.37 2.98 -4.59
CA LEU A 27 -10.47 1.70 -5.28
C LEU A 27 -11.57 1.76 -6.35
N PRO A 28 -11.57 0.86 -7.35
CA PRO A 28 -12.61 0.83 -8.39
C PRO A 28 -14.04 0.77 -7.86
N LEU A 29 -14.24 0.19 -6.67
CA LEU A 29 -15.52 0.13 -5.97
C LEU A 29 -15.90 1.43 -5.22
N GLY A 30 -15.14 2.52 -5.39
CA GLY A 30 -15.38 3.81 -4.75
C GLY A 30 -14.96 3.88 -3.28
N LEU A 31 -14.20 2.90 -2.77
CA LEU A 31 -13.70 2.89 -1.39
C LEU A 31 -12.39 3.67 -1.27
N SER A 32 -12.30 4.60 -0.33
CA SER A 32 -11.06 5.33 -0.04
C SER A 32 -10.09 4.45 0.73
N VAL A 33 -8.83 4.41 0.31
CA VAL A 33 -7.76 3.71 1.06
C VAL A 33 -7.19 4.55 2.20
N ASP A 34 -7.52 5.84 2.24
CA ASP A 34 -7.06 6.77 3.29
C ASP A 34 -7.65 6.41 4.66
N GLY A 35 -6.80 6.29 5.69
CA GLY A 35 -7.15 5.88 7.05
C GLY A 35 -7.36 4.38 7.24
N VAL A 36 -7.55 3.60 6.17
CA VAL A 36 -7.88 2.17 6.24
C VAL A 36 -6.73 1.29 5.73
N GLY A 37 -6.20 1.59 4.54
CA GLY A 37 -5.27 0.72 3.84
C GLY A 37 -5.95 -0.37 3.01
N ILE A 38 -5.17 -1.37 2.62
CA ILE A 38 -5.62 -2.53 1.82
C ILE A 38 -5.26 -3.77 2.63
N ASN A 39 -6.23 -4.68 2.78
CA ASN A 39 -5.98 -5.97 3.42
C ASN A 39 -5.40 -6.93 2.38
N PRO A 40 -4.33 -7.67 2.70
CA PRO A 40 -3.85 -8.73 1.83
C PRO A 40 -4.84 -9.89 1.83
N ASP A 41 -5.00 -10.57 0.69
CA ASP A 41 -5.80 -11.79 0.61
C ASP A 41 -5.18 -12.91 1.45
N ILE A 42 -3.85 -12.97 1.49
CA ILE A 42 -3.06 -13.90 2.31
C ILE A 42 -2.18 -13.09 3.26
N LEU A 43 -2.53 -13.10 4.55
CA LEU A 43 -1.76 -12.42 5.58
C LEU A 43 -0.56 -13.26 6.02
N VAL A 44 0.65 -12.81 5.72
CA VAL A 44 1.89 -13.35 6.26
C VAL A 44 2.55 -12.29 7.14
N LYS A 45 2.60 -12.52 8.45
CA LYS A 45 3.25 -11.58 9.38
C LYS A 45 4.75 -11.85 9.41
N LEU A 46 5.53 -10.80 9.19
CA LEU A 46 6.98 -10.84 9.38
C LEU A 46 7.30 -10.41 10.81
N GLU A 47 7.99 -11.27 11.55
CA GLU A 47 8.46 -10.93 12.89
C GLU A 47 9.60 -9.91 12.83
N PRO A 48 9.73 -9.00 13.82
CA PRO A 48 10.72 -7.91 13.76
C PRO A 48 12.18 -8.37 13.67
N ASP A 49 12.48 -9.57 14.17
CA ASP A 49 13.79 -10.21 14.20
C ASP A 49 13.96 -11.30 13.14
N ALA A 50 13.03 -11.39 12.19
CA ALA A 50 13.10 -12.36 11.11
C ALA A 50 14.38 -12.17 10.28
N THR A 51 15.12 -13.27 10.10
CA THR A 51 16.33 -13.33 9.26
C THR A 51 16.04 -13.75 7.82
N GLU A 52 14.85 -14.28 7.57
CA GLU A 52 14.41 -14.80 6.27
C GLU A 52 13.15 -14.05 5.81
N ASP A 53 13.05 -13.82 4.50
CA ASP A 53 11.88 -13.21 3.89
C ASP A 53 10.79 -14.25 3.63
N ILE A 54 10.05 -14.59 4.68
CA ILE A 54 8.93 -15.54 4.61
C ILE A 54 7.76 -15.03 3.76
N GLN A 55 7.64 -13.70 3.57
CA GLN A 55 6.58 -13.11 2.75
C GLN A 55 6.87 -13.36 1.26
N LEU A 56 8.12 -13.20 0.84
CA LEU A 56 8.57 -13.54 -0.51
C LEU A 56 8.39 -15.03 -0.80
N ASN A 57 8.82 -15.89 0.12
CA ASN A 57 8.70 -17.35 -0.07
C ASN A 57 7.24 -17.77 -0.27
N ARG A 58 6.32 -17.24 0.56
CA ARG A 58 4.88 -17.50 0.40
C ARG A 58 4.32 -16.98 -0.92
N ALA A 59 4.80 -15.83 -1.40
CA ALA A 59 4.38 -15.26 -2.68
C ALA A 59 4.83 -16.14 -3.87
N ILE A 60 6.06 -16.68 -3.84
CA ILE A 60 6.57 -17.60 -4.86
C ILE A 60 5.75 -18.89 -4.88
N GLU A 61 5.46 -19.45 -3.71
CA GLU A 61 4.62 -20.64 -3.57
C GLU A 61 3.22 -20.43 -4.16
N GLU A 62 2.60 -19.27 -3.89
CA GLU A 62 1.29 -18.93 -4.45
C GLU A 62 1.33 -18.85 -5.97
N ILE A 63 2.31 -18.14 -6.53
CA ILE A 63 2.43 -17.97 -7.98
C ILE A 63 2.65 -19.32 -8.67
N ASN A 64 3.51 -20.18 -8.12
CA ASN A 64 3.75 -21.52 -8.69
C ASN A 64 2.49 -22.39 -8.65
N THR A 65 1.71 -22.31 -7.57
CA THR A 65 0.44 -23.01 -7.44
C THR A 65 -0.53 -22.54 -8.54
N LEU A 66 -0.71 -21.23 -8.69
CA LEU A 66 -1.58 -20.64 -9.71
C LEU A 66 -1.15 -21.02 -11.14
N ILE A 67 0.15 -21.08 -11.41
CA ILE A 67 0.66 -21.52 -12.72
C ILE A 67 0.31 -22.99 -12.98
N SER A 68 0.50 -23.86 -11.98
CA SER A 68 0.20 -25.30 -12.12
C SER A 68 -1.29 -25.60 -12.29
N GLU A 69 -2.19 -24.72 -11.85
CA GLU A 69 -3.64 -24.85 -12.06
C GLU A 69 -4.09 -24.45 -13.48
N ILE A 70 -3.25 -23.71 -14.21
CA ILE A 70 -3.52 -23.26 -15.58
C ILE A 70 -3.03 -24.27 -16.62
N GLU A 71 -2.06 -25.11 -16.27
CA GLU A 71 -1.52 -26.20 -17.10
C GLU A 71 -2.40 -27.46 -17.05
#